data_AF-C3MK11-F1
#
_entry.id   AF-C3MK11-F1
#
_cell.length_a   1.000
_cell.length_b   1.000
_cell.length_c   1.000
_cell.angle_alpha   90.00
_cell.angle_beta   90.00
_cell.angle_gamma   90.00
#
_symmetry.space_group_name_H-M   'P 1'
#
loop_
_entity.id
_entity.type
_entity.pdbx_description
1 polymer ?
#
loop_
_entity_poly.entity_id
_entity_poly.type
_entity_poly.pdbx_seq_one_letter_code
_entity_poly.pdbx_strand_id
1 'polypeptide(L)'
;MESGSERHLIYKSNHKGITIHVTLEELERYHSLTPEQKRIIRAIVKTLIYNPQLLNESSYLYKLLTSKAVSPYVCPLCLTPFSSSVSLKQHIRYAEHTKVCPVCEKAFQKTDALLDHVCKKHNICVS
;
A
#
# COMPACT_ATOMS: atom_id res chain seq x y z
N MET A 1 -23.18 -27.24 -12.98
CA MET A 1 -23.21 -26.63 -14.32
C MET A 1 -24.48 -25.84 -14.40
N GLU A 2 -24.39 -24.51 -14.37
CA GLU A 2 -25.29 -23.61 -15.09
C GLU A 2 -24.49 -22.33 -15.33
N SER A 3 -23.79 -22.41 -16.45
CA SER A 3 -23.08 -21.36 -17.18
C SER A 3 -24.04 -20.22 -17.54
N GLY A 4 -23.54 -18.99 -17.40
CA GLY A 4 -24.34 -17.77 -17.40
C GLY A 4 -25.07 -17.41 -18.69
N SER A 5 -26.04 -16.52 -18.51
CA SER A 5 -26.43 -15.49 -19.47
C SER A 5 -27.12 -14.35 -18.72
N GLU A 6 -26.76 -13.10 -19.05
CA GLU A 6 -27.55 -11.87 -18.81
C GLU A 6 -27.80 -11.37 -17.36
N ARG A 7 -26.75 -11.16 -16.56
CA ARG A 7 -26.82 -10.20 -15.43
C ARG A 7 -26.04 -8.90 -15.68
N HIS A 8 -25.93 -8.48 -16.94
CA HIS A 8 -24.98 -7.42 -17.30
C HIS A 8 -25.41 -6.00 -16.89
N LEU A 9 -26.64 -5.72 -16.44
CA LEU A 9 -27.04 -4.30 -16.25
C LEU A 9 -27.93 -3.97 -15.03
N ILE A 10 -28.05 -4.84 -14.02
CA ILE A 10 -28.90 -4.57 -12.82
C ILE A 10 -28.09 -4.28 -11.53
N TYR A 11 -26.82 -3.85 -11.62
CA TYR A 11 -26.10 -3.29 -10.45
C TYR A 11 -26.03 -1.76 -10.45
N LYS A 12 -26.44 -1.10 -11.55
CA LYS A 12 -26.29 0.35 -11.73
C LYS A 12 -27.28 1.21 -10.91
N SER A 13 -28.31 0.61 -10.29
CA SER A 13 -29.33 1.35 -9.51
C SER A 13 -29.61 0.73 -8.15
N ASN A 14 -28.57 0.28 -7.43
CA ASN A 14 -28.72 -0.12 -6.04
C ASN A 14 -28.27 1.04 -5.14
N HIS A 15 -29.18 1.63 -4.35
CA HIS A 15 -28.81 2.55 -3.28
C HIS A 15 -27.88 1.90 -2.22
N LYS A 16 -27.60 0.60 -2.35
CA LYS A 16 -26.79 -0.25 -1.48
C LYS A 16 -25.30 -0.34 -1.88
N GLY A 17 -24.67 0.75 -2.33
CA GLY A 17 -23.20 0.88 -2.36
C GLY A 17 -22.39 -0.27 -3.00
N ILE A 18 -21.15 -0.47 -2.54
CA ILE A 18 -20.26 -1.57 -2.95
C ILE A 18 -20.36 -2.68 -1.89
N THR A 19 -20.61 -3.92 -2.32
CA THR A 19 -20.67 -5.09 -1.45
C THR A 19 -19.32 -5.82 -1.44
N ILE A 20 -18.73 -6.00 -0.25
CA ILE A 20 -17.49 -6.77 -0.05
C ILE A 20 -17.87 -8.02 0.75
N HIS A 21 -17.59 -9.20 0.21
CA HIS A 21 -17.78 -10.46 0.92
C HIS A 21 -16.67 -10.61 1.98
N VAL A 22 -17.06 -10.83 3.24
CA VAL A 22 -16.17 -10.93 4.40
C VAL A 22 -16.60 -12.09 5.30
N THR A 23 -15.68 -12.58 6.13
CA THR A 23 -15.97 -13.56 7.18
C THR A 23 -16.86 -12.96 8.29
N LEU A 24 -17.45 -13.81 9.14
CA LEU A 24 -18.23 -13.35 10.30
C LEU A 24 -17.39 -12.52 11.27
N GLU A 25 -16.13 -12.93 11.51
CA GLU A 25 -15.22 -12.21 12.39
C GLU A 25 -14.88 -10.80 11.86
N GLU A 26 -14.61 -10.68 10.55
CA GLU A 26 -14.36 -9.39 9.91
C GLU A 26 -15.59 -8.49 9.92
N LEU A 27 -16.79 -9.07 9.78
CA LEU A 27 -18.04 -8.36 9.87
C LEU A 27 -18.25 -7.77 11.28
N GLU A 28 -18.05 -8.57 12.33
CA GLU A 28 -18.11 -8.12 13.72
C GLU A 28 -17.10 -7.00 14.00
N ARG A 29 -15.85 -7.17 13.54
CA ARG A 29 -14.81 -6.14 13.64
C ARG A 29 -15.20 -4.86 12.90
N TYR A 30 -15.76 -4.96 11.69
CA TYR A 30 -16.21 -3.78 10.96
C TYR A 30 -17.34 -3.05 11.71
N HIS A 31 -18.27 -3.78 12.32
CA HIS A 31 -19.36 -3.18 13.09
C HIS A 31 -18.88 -2.48 14.36
N SER A 32 -17.82 -2.97 15.02
CA SER A 32 -17.23 -2.34 16.20
C SER A 32 -16.43 -1.06 15.91
N LEU A 33 -16.12 -0.77 14.64
CA LEU A 33 -15.43 0.48 14.26
C LEU A 33 -16.27 1.73 14.55
N THR A 34 -15.58 2.82 14.90
CA THR A 34 -16.17 4.13 15.12
C THR A 34 -16.72 4.73 13.80
N PRO A 35 -17.68 5.68 13.87
CA PRO A 35 -18.18 6.37 12.68
C PRO A 35 -17.06 7.01 11.84
N GLU A 36 -16.03 7.51 12.49
CA GLU A 36 -14.88 8.15 11.85
C GLU A 36 -14.00 7.13 11.11
N GLN A 37 -13.71 5.98 11.72
CA GLN A 37 -12.99 4.89 11.05
C GLN A 37 -13.75 4.41 9.80
N LYS A 38 -15.07 4.23 9.90
CA LYS A 38 -15.94 3.87 8.77
C LYS A 38 -15.97 4.97 7.69
N ARG A 39 -15.85 6.25 8.07
CA ARG A 39 -15.74 7.39 7.14
C ARG A 39 -14.42 7.33 6.38
N ILE A 40 -13.31 7.08 7.07
CA ILE A 40 -11.98 6.94 6.47
C ILE A 40 -11.93 5.77 5.49
N ILE A 41 -12.45 4.59 5.87
CA ILE A 41 -12.52 3.42 4.97
C ILE A 41 -13.28 3.78 3.69
N ARG A 42 -14.46 4.41 3.81
CA ARG A 42 -15.23 4.86 2.65
C ARG A 42 -14.48 5.89 1.79
N ALA A 43 -13.75 6.80 2.41
CA ALA A 43 -12.93 7.77 1.68
C ALA A 43 -11.80 7.09 0.90
N ILE A 44 -11.08 6.16 1.53
CA ILE A 44 -10.02 5.36 0.87
C ILE A 44 -10.61 4.59 -0.31
N VAL A 45 -11.69 3.85 -0.10
CA VAL A 45 -12.36 3.08 -1.16
C VAL A 45 -12.77 4.00 -2.33
N LYS A 46 -13.37 5.16 -2.04
CA LYS A 46 -13.69 6.16 -3.07
C LYS A 46 -12.45 6.63 -3.83
N THR A 47 -11.37 6.98 -3.12
CA THR A 47 -10.12 7.42 -3.74
C THR A 47 -9.54 6.35 -4.66
N LEU A 48 -9.54 5.08 -4.24
CA LEU A 48 -9.05 3.95 -5.04
C LEU A 48 -9.91 3.68 -6.28
N ILE A 49 -11.23 3.91 -6.22
CA ILE A 49 -12.12 3.81 -7.39
C ILE A 49 -11.79 4.87 -8.44
N TYR A 50 -11.52 6.11 -8.01
CA TYR A 50 -11.17 7.19 -8.93
C TYR A 50 -9.71 7.15 -9.39
N ASN A 51 -8.83 6.47 -8.64
CA ASN A 51 -7.40 6.39 -8.91
C ASN A 51 -6.90 4.94 -8.77
N PRO A 52 -7.30 4.04 -9.70
CA PRO A 52 -6.99 2.61 -9.60
C PRO A 52 -5.49 2.31 -9.63
N GLN A 53 -4.66 3.19 -10.22
CA GLN A 53 -3.20 3.07 -10.23
C GLN A 53 -2.59 3.00 -8.82
N LEU A 54 -3.26 3.55 -7.79
CA LEU A 54 -2.80 3.48 -6.40
C LEU A 54 -2.86 2.05 -5.83
N LEU A 55 -3.64 1.14 -6.44
CA LEU A 55 -3.66 -0.26 -6.05
C LEU A 55 -2.32 -0.96 -6.37
N ASN A 56 -1.58 -0.49 -7.36
CA ASN A 56 -0.25 -1.04 -7.65
C ASN A 56 0.73 -0.74 -6.50
N GLU A 57 0.56 0.40 -5.85
CA GLU A 57 1.40 0.85 -4.74
C GLU A 57 0.94 0.29 -3.38
N SER A 58 -0.28 -0.27 -3.28
CA SER A 58 -0.90 -0.62 -2.00
C SER A 58 -0.15 -1.73 -1.25
N SER A 59 0.41 -2.70 -1.97
CA SER A 59 1.22 -3.79 -1.40
C SER A 59 2.47 -3.24 -0.72
N TYR A 60 3.15 -2.30 -1.38
CA TYR A 60 4.31 -1.63 -0.83
C TYR A 60 3.95 -0.79 0.38
N LEU A 61 2.88 0.03 0.30
CA LEU A 61 2.44 0.89 1.40
C LEU A 61 2.06 0.08 2.65
N TYR A 62 1.33 -1.02 2.48
CA TYR A 62 0.98 -1.90 3.59
C TYR A 62 2.22 -2.45 4.28
N LYS A 63 3.17 -3.01 3.51
CA LYS A 63 4.42 -3.54 4.05
C LYS A 63 5.24 -2.46 4.76
N LEU A 64 5.36 -1.27 4.17
CA LEU A 64 6.06 -0.14 4.78
C LEU A 64 5.45 0.25 6.13
N LEU A 65 4.12 0.33 6.22
CA LEU A 65 3.41 0.65 7.47
C LEU A 65 3.65 -0.42 8.54
N THR A 66 3.63 -1.71 8.16
CA THR A 66 3.92 -2.80 9.09
C THR A 66 5.37 -2.76 9.58
N SER A 67 6.35 -2.51 8.70
CA SER A 67 7.75 -2.36 9.10
C SER A 67 7.97 -1.12 9.98
N LYS A 68 7.27 -0.01 9.69
CA LYS A 68 7.32 1.22 10.50
C LYS A 68 6.74 1.04 11.89
N ALA A 69 5.80 0.12 12.08
CA ALA A 69 5.31 -0.25 13.40
C ALA A 69 6.35 -1.02 14.22
N VAL A 70 7.29 -1.72 13.57
CA VAL A 70 8.39 -2.44 14.23
C VAL A 70 9.55 -1.51 14.55
N SER A 71 9.93 -0.62 13.62
CA SER A 71 10.99 0.35 13.84
C SER A 71 10.77 1.63 13.02
N PRO A 72 11.10 2.82 13.56
CA PRO A 72 11.10 4.05 12.77
C PRO A 72 12.17 4.04 11.66
N TYR A 73 13.22 3.20 11.76
CA TYR A 73 14.32 3.11 10.81
C TYR A 73 14.09 1.97 9.82
N VAL A 74 13.51 2.26 8.66
CA VAL A 74 13.16 1.27 7.64
C VAL A 74 13.83 1.62 6.32
N CYS A 75 14.43 0.64 5.67
CA CYS A 75 14.98 0.82 4.33
C CYS A 75 13.84 0.97 3.31
N PRO A 76 13.78 2.05 2.51
CA PRO A 76 12.70 2.24 1.54
C PRO A 76 12.79 1.30 0.33
N LEU A 77 13.91 0.59 0.15
CA LEU A 77 14.12 -0.29 -1.01
C LEU A 77 13.70 -1.73 -0.72
N CYS A 78 14.02 -2.25 0.47
CA CYS A 78 13.72 -3.63 0.86
C CYS A 78 12.72 -3.75 2.02
N LEU A 79 12.31 -2.63 2.62
CA LEU A 79 11.39 -2.54 3.75
C LEU A 79 11.84 -3.24 5.04
N THR A 80 13.13 -3.58 5.13
CA THR A 80 13.72 -4.16 6.35
C THR A 80 13.80 -3.10 7.46
N PRO A 81 13.29 -3.39 8.66
CA PRO A 81 13.43 -2.53 9.83
C PRO A 81 14.82 -2.71 10.48
N PHE A 82 15.35 -1.62 11.05
CA PHE A 82 16.65 -1.56 11.71
C PHE A 82 16.53 -0.99 13.12
N SER A 83 17.42 -1.36 14.04
CA SER A 83 17.38 -0.88 15.43
C SER A 83 17.81 0.59 15.57
N SER A 84 18.52 1.15 14.59
CA SER A 84 19.05 2.51 14.66
C SER A 84 19.21 3.16 13.28
N SER A 85 19.29 4.49 13.25
CA SER A 85 19.59 5.24 12.02
C SER A 85 20.97 4.90 11.45
N VAL A 86 21.95 4.64 12.33
CA VAL A 86 23.32 4.28 11.93
C VAL A 86 23.34 2.93 11.20
N SER A 87 22.65 1.93 11.73
CA SER A 87 22.58 0.60 11.09
C SER A 87 21.83 0.65 9.76
N LEU A 88 20.76 1.45 9.67
CA LEU A 88 20.07 1.71 8.41
C LEU A 88 20.98 2.38 7.36
N LYS A 89 21.73 3.42 7.75
CA LYS A 89 22.68 4.10 6.83
C LYS A 89 23.77 3.17 6.34
N GLN A 90 24.30 2.33 7.24
CA GLN A 90 25.29 1.32 6.88
C GLN A 90 24.70 0.30 5.87
N HIS A 91 23.46 -0.16 6.12
CA HIS A 91 22.76 -1.06 5.20
C HIS A 91 22.57 -0.42 3.81
N ILE A 92 22.11 0.83 3.75
CA ILE A 92 21.94 1.56 2.48
C ILE A 92 23.27 1.65 1.71
N ARG A 93 24.38 1.88 2.40
CA ARG A 93 25.69 2.09 1.78
C ARG A 93 26.35 0.81 1.26
N TYR A 94 26.21 -0.31 1.97
CA TYR A 94 27.01 -1.50 1.72
C TYR A 94 26.23 -2.74 1.25
N ALA A 95 24.91 -2.80 1.48
CA ALA A 95 24.13 -3.93 1.00
C ALA A 95 23.91 -3.84 -0.52
N GLU A 96 23.74 -4.99 -1.16
CA GLU A 96 23.26 -5.02 -2.54
C GLU A 96 21.76 -4.68 -2.56
N HIS A 97 21.43 -3.63 -3.31
CA HIS A 97 20.06 -3.16 -3.48
C HIS A 97 19.58 -3.44 -4.88
N THR A 98 18.28 -3.72 -5.00
CA THR A 98 17.62 -3.70 -6.29
C THR A 98 17.82 -2.33 -6.94
N LYS A 99 17.86 -2.31 -8.28
CA LYS A 99 17.93 -1.07 -9.06
C LYS A 99 16.56 -0.66 -9.59
N VAL A 100 15.50 -1.22 -9.01
CA VAL A 100 14.11 -1.04 -9.44
C VAL A 100 13.34 -0.41 -8.30
N CYS A 101 12.56 0.62 -8.61
CA CYS A 101 11.70 1.26 -7.63
C CYS A 101 10.64 0.27 -7.13
N PRO A 102 10.52 0.04 -5.81
CA PRO A 102 9.54 -0.89 -5.27
C PRO A 102 8.10 -0.35 -5.28
N VAL A 103 7.90 0.91 -5.73
CA VAL A 103 6.59 1.57 -5.82
C VAL A 103 6.08 1.60 -7.26
N CYS A 104 6.89 2.11 -8.20
CA CYS A 104 6.48 2.29 -9.60
C CYS A 104 7.24 1.40 -10.60
N GLU A 105 8.08 0.48 -10.12
CA GLU A 105 8.84 -0.48 -10.93
C GLU A 105 9.83 0.14 -11.95
N LYS A 106 10.08 1.44 -11.85
CA LYS A 106 11.08 2.12 -12.69
C LYS A 106 12.49 1.66 -12.35
N ALA A 107 13.27 1.27 -13.36
CA ALA A 107 14.67 0.89 -13.22
C ALA A 107 15.63 2.10 -13.27
N PHE A 108 16.74 1.98 -12.54
CA PHE A 108 17.80 2.98 -12.40
C PHE A 108 19.17 2.35 -12.58
N GLN A 109 20.20 3.16 -12.86
CA GLN A 109 21.57 2.65 -13.00
C GLN A 109 22.32 2.59 -11.65
N LYS A 110 21.91 3.40 -10.68
CA LYS A 110 22.60 3.55 -9.38
C LYS A 110 21.58 3.57 -8.24
N THR A 111 21.98 3.06 -7.07
CA THR A 111 21.14 3.05 -5.85
C THR A 111 20.82 4.48 -5.41
N ASP A 112 21.78 5.40 -5.45
CA ASP A 112 21.55 6.79 -5.04
C ASP A 112 20.50 7.50 -5.91
N ALA A 113 20.51 7.25 -7.22
CA ALA A 113 19.51 7.78 -8.15
C ALA A 113 18.11 7.20 -7.86
N LEU A 114 18.04 5.92 -7.48
CA LEU A 114 16.81 5.29 -7.05
C LEU A 114 16.30 5.87 -5.72
N LEU A 115 17.17 6.07 -4.73
CA LEU A 115 16.80 6.67 -3.44
C LEU A 115 16.30 8.11 -3.62
N ASP A 116 16.97 8.91 -4.45
CA ASP A 116 16.52 10.26 -4.79
C ASP A 116 15.14 10.25 -5.47
N HIS A 117 14.94 9.31 -6.40
CA HIS A 117 13.64 9.12 -7.05
C HIS A 117 12.54 8.75 -6.03
N VAL A 118 12.79 7.80 -5.14
CA VAL A 118 11.81 7.37 -4.13
C VAL A 118 11.46 8.51 -3.17
N CYS A 119 12.44 9.33 -2.79
CA CYS A 119 12.20 10.51 -1.95
C CYS A 119 11.43 11.62 -2.69
N LYS A 120 11.78 11.94 -3.95
CA LYS A 120 11.17 13.07 -4.69
C LYS A 120 9.85 12.74 -5.38
N LYS A 121 9.64 11.49 -5.82
CA LYS A 121 8.45 11.07 -6.58
C LYS A 121 7.41 10.36 -5.72
N HIS A 122 7.83 9.72 -4.64
CA HIS A 122 6.94 8.99 -3.75
C HIS A 122 6.92 9.55 -2.32
N ASN A 123 7.71 10.60 -2.03
CA ASN A 123 7.78 11.24 -0.71
C ASN A 123 8.21 10.28 0.41
N ILE A 124 9.05 9.29 0.08
CA ILE A 124 9.59 8.32 1.04
C ILE A 124 11.09 8.55 1.17
N CYS A 125 11.47 9.28 2.20
CA CYS A 125 12.85 9.70 2.42
C CYS A 125 13.45 9.00 3.64
N VAL A 126 14.76 8.77 3.58
CA VAL A 126 15.57 8.27 4.69
C VAL A 126 16.65 9.31 4.99
N SER A 127 16.73 9.72 6.25
CA SER A 127 17.68 10.73 6.76
C SER A 127 18.97 10.12 7.26
#